data_AF-A0A2E0BJS1-F1
#
_entry.id   AF-A0A2E0BJS1-F1
#
_cell.length_a   1.000
_cell.length_b   1.000
_cell.length_c   1.000
_cell.angle_alpha   90.00
_cell.angle_beta   90.00
_cell.angle_gamma   90.00
#
_symmetry.space_group_name_H-M   'P 1'
#
loop_
_entity.id
_entity.type
_entity.pdbx_description
1 polymer ?
#
loop_
_entity_poly.entity_id
_entity_poly.type
_entity_poly.pdbx_seq_one_letter_code
_entity_poly.pdbx_strand_id
1 'polypeptide(L)'
;MRFIFGIVLFILNVEITFAKINPKTGPNCHIVNSAISKNDGKKYKIINNSLLNAASVPEAIVFKNKTLLYYVNGDFDQHSIFVSEVSKDGKSASIIGPIKLNGEIIKDAVDPDLIITSEGKLRLFYYVGLFTKPVMGKKPNKIYSAVSEDGVNFRIEGPVVSLDGGTDPTVVQLTNGSLLLAIPQAEKLNIQFYNSVDGKVFSKISSLKGGIPELALNNEGNPELLFQEAEGFVRYTSLNSGKSWEKTNKNVLAGYPIGAASPTVIRVTKKERKMFFFKIKDNCTTPPTAYLEDKDALKKLVERSRGKPPLGDGVKPPARGNATGKPPLGDGVKLRKK
;
A
#
# COMPACT_ATOMS: atom_id res chain seq x y z
N MET A 1 -31.28 -10.04 75.21
CA MET A 1 -30.70 -10.93 74.18
C MET A 1 -30.65 -10.16 72.86
N ARG A 2 -29.45 -9.95 72.31
CA ARG A 2 -29.23 -9.19 71.07
C ARG A 2 -29.63 -10.02 69.86
N PHE A 3 -30.58 -9.55 69.07
CA PHE A 3 -30.87 -10.06 67.73
C PHE A 3 -29.88 -9.46 66.74
N ILE A 4 -29.09 -10.31 66.07
CA ILE A 4 -28.22 -9.93 64.96
C ILE A 4 -29.06 -10.05 63.69
N PHE A 5 -29.33 -8.92 63.05
CA PHE A 5 -29.95 -8.85 61.72
C PHE A 5 -28.87 -9.10 60.67
N GLY A 6 -28.90 -10.26 60.02
CA GLY A 6 -28.05 -10.57 58.88
C GLY A 6 -28.62 -9.94 57.61
N ILE A 7 -27.97 -8.87 57.12
CA ILE A 7 -28.25 -8.31 55.80
C ILE A 7 -27.63 -9.26 54.76
N VAL A 8 -28.48 -9.98 54.03
CA VAL A 8 -28.08 -10.72 52.83
C VAL A 8 -27.97 -9.71 51.69
N LEU A 9 -26.73 -9.34 51.35
CA LEU A 9 -26.43 -8.49 50.21
C LEU A 9 -26.54 -9.33 48.93
N PHE A 10 -27.65 -9.18 48.19
CA PHE A 10 -27.82 -9.75 46.86
C PHE A 10 -26.93 -8.97 45.88
N ILE A 11 -25.74 -9.49 45.59
CA ILE A 11 -24.88 -8.96 44.52
C ILE A 11 -25.46 -9.47 43.20
N LEU A 12 -26.25 -8.62 42.53
CA LEU A 12 -26.55 -8.78 41.11
C LEU A 12 -25.24 -8.68 40.33
N ASN A 13 -24.70 -9.82 39.89
CA ASN A 13 -23.66 -9.88 38.87
C ASN A 13 -24.25 -9.38 37.55
N VAL A 14 -24.17 -8.07 37.32
CA VAL A 14 -24.29 -7.51 35.98
C VAL A 14 -22.99 -7.87 35.26
N GLU A 15 -23.01 -8.95 34.48
CA GLU A 15 -21.99 -9.16 33.45
C GLU A 15 -22.14 -8.04 32.43
N ILE A 16 -21.42 -6.94 32.65
CA ILE A 16 -21.14 -5.96 31.62
C ILE A 16 -20.26 -6.69 30.61
N THR A 17 -20.89 -7.23 29.58
CA THR A 17 -20.22 -7.68 28.36
C THR A 17 -19.58 -6.44 27.73
N PHE A 18 -18.35 -6.13 28.15
CA PHE A 18 -17.45 -5.34 27.32
C PHE A 18 -17.27 -6.13 26.03
N ALA A 19 -18.06 -5.81 25.02
CA ALA A 19 -17.74 -6.18 23.65
C ALA A 19 -16.26 -5.83 23.46
N LYS A 20 -15.40 -6.84 23.24
CA LYS A 20 -14.00 -6.64 22.89
C LYS A 20 -13.98 -5.78 21.62
N ILE A 21 -13.86 -4.47 21.78
CA ILE A 21 -13.57 -3.56 20.67
C ILE A 21 -12.14 -3.90 20.28
N ASN A 22 -11.96 -4.83 19.35
CA ASN A 22 -10.68 -4.97 18.67
C ASN A 22 -10.44 -3.63 17.96
N PRO A 23 -9.40 -2.86 18.33
CA PRO A 23 -9.13 -1.61 17.65
C PRO A 23 -8.88 -1.93 16.17
N LYS A 24 -9.68 -1.33 15.28
CA LYS A 24 -9.45 -1.46 13.84
C LYS A 24 -8.11 -0.79 13.55
N THR A 25 -7.20 -1.50 12.89
CA THR A 25 -5.86 -1.02 12.55
C THR A 25 -5.45 -1.45 11.13
N GLY A 26 -4.47 -0.78 10.56
CA GLY A 26 -3.89 -1.15 9.25
C GLY A 26 -4.89 -1.07 8.08
N PRO A 27 -4.76 -1.92 7.05
CA PRO A 27 -5.61 -1.89 5.86
C PRO A 27 -7.12 -2.01 6.14
N ASN A 28 -7.55 -2.60 7.27
CA ASN A 28 -8.96 -2.63 7.68
C ASN A 28 -9.57 -1.22 7.86
N CYS A 29 -8.70 -0.26 8.21
CA CYS A 29 -9.05 1.14 8.42
C CYS A 29 -8.97 1.98 7.17
N HIS A 30 -8.50 1.42 6.06
CA HIS A 30 -8.31 2.16 4.83
C HIS A 30 -9.58 2.10 3.97
N ILE A 31 -9.81 3.20 3.26
CA ILE A 31 -10.88 3.34 2.28
C ILE A 31 -10.23 3.79 0.99
N VAL A 32 -10.35 2.99 -0.07
CA VAL A 32 -9.95 3.40 -1.41
C VAL A 32 -11.02 4.33 -1.97
N ASN A 33 -10.57 5.41 -2.57
CA ASN A 33 -11.36 6.46 -3.19
C ASN A 33 -10.97 6.53 -4.66
N SER A 34 -11.78 7.21 -5.46
CA SER A 34 -11.47 7.54 -6.85
C SER A 34 -11.65 9.03 -7.13
N ALA A 35 -10.82 9.51 -8.05
CA ALA A 35 -10.86 10.88 -8.56
C ALA A 35 -10.64 10.89 -10.08
N ILE A 36 -11.09 11.96 -10.73
CA ILE A 36 -10.94 12.17 -12.16
C ILE A 36 -10.22 13.48 -12.44
N SER A 37 -9.33 13.47 -13.41
CA SER A 37 -8.76 14.66 -14.03
C SER A 37 -9.23 14.76 -15.47
N LYS A 38 -9.66 15.95 -15.90
CA LYS A 38 -10.00 16.27 -17.29
C LYS A 38 -8.95 17.18 -17.97
N ASN A 39 -7.82 17.37 -17.30
CA ASN A 39 -6.76 18.31 -17.70
C ASN A 39 -5.37 17.67 -17.55
N ASP A 40 -5.26 16.40 -17.92
CA ASP A 40 -4.02 15.61 -17.94
C ASP A 40 -3.29 15.61 -16.57
N GLY A 41 -4.04 15.37 -15.51
CA GLY A 41 -3.51 15.24 -14.16
C GLY A 41 -3.12 16.56 -13.48
N LYS A 42 -3.33 17.72 -14.12
CA LYS A 42 -3.07 19.03 -13.45
C LYS A 42 -3.95 19.23 -12.22
N LYS A 43 -5.19 18.72 -12.25
CA LYS A 43 -6.13 18.73 -11.12
C LYS A 43 -7.04 17.51 -11.17
N TYR A 44 -7.25 16.88 -10.02
CA TYR A 44 -8.18 15.77 -9.79
C TYR A 44 -9.34 16.23 -8.92
N LYS A 45 -10.55 15.82 -9.30
CA LYS A 45 -11.79 15.98 -8.53
C LYS A 45 -12.26 14.61 -8.08
N ILE A 46 -12.60 14.48 -6.80
CA ILE A 46 -13.17 13.26 -6.22
C ILE A 46 -14.47 12.90 -6.93
N ILE A 47 -14.63 11.63 -7.26
CA ILE A 47 -15.85 11.07 -7.86
C ILE A 47 -16.50 10.01 -6.96
N ASN A 48 -15.72 9.31 -6.13
CA ASN A 48 -16.21 8.45 -5.06
C ASN A 48 -15.24 8.51 -3.85
N ASN A 49 -15.78 8.67 -2.64
CA ASN A 49 -15.03 8.76 -1.39
C ASN A 49 -15.12 7.48 -0.50
N SER A 50 -15.60 6.38 -1.08
CA SER A 50 -15.81 5.06 -0.48
C SER A 50 -15.96 3.98 -1.57
N LEU A 51 -14.98 3.88 -2.47
CA LEU A 51 -15.01 2.91 -3.58
C LEU A 51 -14.83 1.48 -3.06
N LEU A 52 -13.83 1.26 -2.20
CA LEU A 52 -13.61 0.00 -1.50
C LEU A 52 -13.31 0.29 -0.03
N ASN A 53 -13.88 -0.49 0.87
CA ASN A 53 -13.65 -0.43 2.30
C ASN A 53 -12.71 -1.55 2.73
N ALA A 54 -11.90 -1.31 3.78
CA ALA A 54 -10.92 -2.27 4.24
C ALA A 54 -9.97 -2.68 3.10
N ALA A 55 -9.46 -1.69 2.35
CA ALA A 55 -8.59 -1.87 1.21
C ALA A 55 -7.51 -0.78 1.21
N SER A 56 -6.27 -1.16 0.91
CA SER A 56 -5.08 -0.30 0.98
C SER A 56 -4.20 -0.47 -0.26
N VAL A 57 -3.29 0.50 -0.48
CA VAL A 57 -2.29 0.48 -1.57
C VAL A 57 -2.93 0.08 -2.91
N PRO A 58 -3.90 0.88 -3.40
CA PRO A 58 -4.56 0.56 -4.65
C PRO A 58 -3.58 0.69 -5.81
N GLU A 59 -3.67 -0.23 -6.76
CA GLU A 59 -3.00 -0.16 -8.05
C GLU A 59 -4.00 -0.41 -9.17
N ALA A 60 -4.06 0.50 -10.14
CA ALA A 60 -5.04 0.45 -11.21
C ALA A 60 -4.38 0.24 -12.56
N ILE A 61 -4.96 -0.66 -13.36
CA ILE A 61 -4.47 -0.93 -14.72
C ILE A 61 -5.64 -1.17 -15.67
N VAL A 62 -5.51 -0.69 -16.91
CA VAL A 62 -6.48 -1.00 -17.97
C VAL A 62 -5.99 -2.23 -18.71
N PHE A 63 -6.58 -3.40 -18.41
CA PHE A 63 -6.21 -4.68 -19.01
C PHE A 63 -7.39 -5.28 -19.76
N LYS A 64 -7.19 -5.65 -21.04
CA LYS A 64 -8.24 -6.24 -21.90
C LYS A 64 -9.58 -5.47 -21.85
N ASN A 65 -9.50 -4.14 -22.01
CA ASN A 65 -10.63 -3.19 -21.95
C ASN A 65 -11.38 -3.11 -20.61
N LYS A 66 -10.82 -3.68 -19.54
CA LYS A 66 -11.34 -3.56 -18.17
C LYS A 66 -10.40 -2.72 -17.33
N THR A 67 -10.95 -1.93 -16.42
CA THR A 67 -10.15 -1.31 -15.36
C THR A 67 -10.09 -2.29 -14.20
N LEU A 68 -8.93 -2.89 -13.98
CA LEU A 68 -8.67 -3.72 -12.82
C LEU A 68 -8.02 -2.85 -11.74
N LEU A 69 -8.43 -3.07 -10.50
CA LEU A 69 -7.90 -2.40 -9.32
C LEU A 69 -7.42 -3.47 -8.35
N TYR A 70 -6.10 -3.60 -8.25
CA TYR A 70 -5.41 -4.44 -7.28
C TYR A 70 -5.26 -3.66 -5.97
N TYR A 71 -5.29 -4.35 -4.84
CA TYR A 71 -5.16 -3.70 -3.54
C TYR A 71 -4.79 -4.72 -2.46
N VAL A 72 -4.21 -4.24 -1.38
CA VAL A 72 -4.02 -5.01 -0.15
C VAL A 72 -5.36 -5.11 0.58
N ASN A 73 -5.89 -6.33 0.70
CA ASN A 73 -7.13 -6.60 1.41
C ASN A 73 -6.93 -6.46 2.93
N GLY A 74 -7.82 -5.70 3.57
CA GLY A 74 -7.81 -5.41 5.00
C GLY A 74 -8.76 -6.26 5.82
N ASP A 75 -9.40 -7.26 5.22
CA ASP A 75 -9.95 -8.38 5.99
C ASP A 75 -8.79 -9.15 6.65
N PHE A 76 -8.88 -9.34 7.96
CA PHE A 76 -7.86 -10.03 8.75
C PHE A 76 -7.70 -11.49 8.34
N ASP A 77 -8.80 -12.18 8.07
CA ASP A 77 -8.79 -13.62 7.79
C ASP A 77 -8.40 -13.91 6.33
N GLN A 78 -8.60 -12.92 5.44
CA GLN A 78 -8.35 -13.00 4.00
C GLN A 78 -7.28 -12.02 3.50
N HIS A 79 -6.37 -11.58 4.38
CA HIS A 79 -5.30 -10.65 4.00
C HIS A 79 -4.46 -11.22 2.86
N SER A 80 -4.33 -10.47 1.76
CA SER A 80 -3.52 -10.76 0.57
C SER A 80 -3.75 -9.64 -0.46
N ILE A 81 -3.12 -9.73 -1.63
CA ILE A 81 -3.51 -8.89 -2.78
C ILE A 81 -4.83 -9.41 -3.37
N PHE A 82 -5.82 -8.52 -3.41
CA PHE A 82 -7.10 -8.73 -4.08
C PHE A 82 -7.16 -7.91 -5.37
N VAL A 83 -8.07 -8.29 -6.26
CA VAL A 83 -8.41 -7.55 -7.46
C VAL A 83 -9.92 -7.32 -7.57
N SER A 84 -10.30 -6.14 -8.04
CA SER A 84 -11.67 -5.75 -8.37
C SER A 84 -11.74 -5.21 -9.80
N GLU A 85 -12.89 -5.36 -10.45
CA GLU A 85 -13.21 -4.62 -11.68
C GLU A 85 -13.90 -3.30 -11.31
N VAL A 86 -13.38 -2.19 -11.82
CA VAL A 86 -13.93 -0.85 -11.59
C VAL A 86 -14.81 -0.44 -12.77
N SER A 87 -15.97 0.15 -12.46
CA SER A 87 -16.89 0.68 -13.46
C SER A 87 -16.25 1.75 -14.36
N LYS A 88 -16.75 1.90 -15.58
CA LYS A 88 -16.26 2.91 -16.53
C LYS A 88 -16.36 4.34 -16.01
N ASP A 89 -17.30 4.65 -15.13
CA ASP A 89 -17.41 5.96 -14.49
C ASP A 89 -16.55 6.10 -13.22
N GLY A 90 -15.89 5.02 -12.77
CA GLY A 90 -15.04 4.99 -11.58
C GLY A 90 -15.79 5.09 -10.26
N LYS A 91 -17.11 4.87 -10.25
CA LYS A 91 -17.96 5.04 -9.07
C LYS A 91 -18.30 3.76 -8.35
N SER A 92 -18.11 2.59 -8.96
CA SER A 92 -18.32 1.31 -8.29
C SER A 92 -17.20 0.32 -8.62
N ALA A 93 -17.01 -0.65 -7.74
CA ALA A 93 -16.06 -1.74 -7.90
C ALA A 93 -16.76 -3.06 -7.58
N SER A 94 -16.51 -4.09 -8.38
CA SER A 94 -16.95 -5.45 -8.15
C SER A 94 -15.74 -6.31 -7.79
N ILE A 95 -15.78 -6.94 -6.61
CA ILE A 95 -14.69 -7.77 -6.12
C ILE A 95 -14.64 -9.05 -6.95
N ILE A 96 -13.48 -9.32 -7.55
CA ILE A 96 -13.19 -10.60 -8.23
C ILE A 96 -12.67 -11.61 -7.20
N GLY A 97 -11.74 -11.18 -6.33
CA GLY A 97 -11.19 -12.00 -5.25
C GLY A 97 -9.67 -11.86 -5.07
N PRO A 98 -9.04 -12.75 -4.29
CA PRO A 98 -7.58 -12.79 -4.14
C PRO A 98 -6.91 -13.23 -5.44
N ILE A 99 -5.73 -12.68 -5.71
CA ILE A 99 -4.85 -13.23 -6.74
C ILE A 99 -4.19 -14.52 -6.24
N LYS A 100 -3.70 -15.34 -7.16
CA LYS A 100 -2.90 -16.53 -6.86
C LYS A 100 -1.50 -16.36 -7.42
N LEU A 101 -0.48 -16.62 -6.60
CA LEU A 101 0.92 -16.69 -6.99
C LEU A 101 1.31 -18.17 -7.03
N ASN A 102 1.62 -18.69 -8.22
CA ASN A 102 1.87 -20.13 -8.46
C ASN A 102 0.75 -21.05 -7.94
N GLY A 103 -0.51 -20.60 -8.04
CA GLY A 103 -1.69 -21.36 -7.60
C GLY A 103 -2.07 -21.16 -6.13
N GLU A 104 -1.26 -20.47 -5.34
CA GLU A 104 -1.49 -20.24 -3.92
C GLU A 104 -1.86 -18.78 -3.59
N ILE A 105 -2.66 -18.58 -2.56
CA ILE A 105 -2.91 -17.25 -2.00
C ILE A 105 -1.82 -16.97 -0.96
N ILE A 106 -0.92 -16.05 -1.29
CA ILE A 106 0.17 -15.67 -0.39
C ILE A 106 -0.25 -14.45 0.42
N LYS A 107 -0.64 -14.68 1.67
CA LYS A 107 -1.15 -13.62 2.55
C LYS A 107 -0.15 -12.52 2.87
N ASP A 108 1.14 -12.83 2.82
CA ASP A 108 2.22 -11.87 3.07
C ASP A 108 2.61 -11.04 1.83
N ALA A 109 2.06 -11.36 0.65
CA ALA A 109 2.24 -10.57 -0.56
C ALA A 109 1.34 -9.34 -0.51
N VAL A 110 1.94 -8.16 -0.69
CA VAL A 110 1.30 -6.85 -0.57
C VAL A 110 1.93 -5.85 -1.55
N ASP A 111 1.42 -4.63 -1.51
CA ASP A 111 1.92 -3.46 -2.22
C ASP A 111 2.10 -3.73 -3.73
N PRO A 112 1.00 -4.04 -4.44
CA PRO A 112 1.05 -4.38 -5.85
C PRO A 112 1.32 -3.13 -6.70
N ASP A 113 2.06 -3.32 -7.79
CA ASP A 113 2.17 -2.38 -8.91
C ASP A 113 2.27 -3.17 -10.23
N LEU A 114 1.62 -2.75 -11.32
CA LEU A 114 1.52 -3.55 -12.54
C LEU A 114 1.90 -2.81 -13.82
N ILE A 115 2.48 -3.54 -14.76
CA ILE A 115 2.61 -3.11 -16.16
C ILE A 115 2.01 -4.14 -17.12
N ILE A 116 1.73 -3.69 -18.34
CA ILE A 116 1.47 -4.58 -19.48
C ILE A 116 2.79 -4.82 -20.19
N THR A 117 3.17 -6.08 -20.37
CA THR A 117 4.36 -6.47 -21.13
C THR A 117 4.14 -6.30 -22.64
N SER A 118 5.21 -6.31 -23.43
CA SER A 118 5.13 -6.31 -24.89
C SER A 118 4.36 -7.52 -25.46
N GLU A 119 4.26 -8.62 -24.70
CA GLU A 119 3.46 -9.80 -25.04
C GLU A 119 1.96 -9.63 -24.69
N GLY A 120 1.55 -8.48 -24.14
CA GLY A 120 0.18 -8.24 -23.72
C GLY A 120 -0.21 -8.97 -22.43
N LYS A 121 0.76 -9.41 -21.63
CA LYS A 121 0.55 -10.02 -20.31
C LYS A 121 0.66 -8.95 -19.22
N LEU A 122 0.07 -9.21 -18.07
CA LEU A 122 0.35 -8.43 -16.88
C LEU A 122 1.67 -8.89 -16.26
N ARG A 123 2.51 -7.95 -15.83
CA ARG A 123 3.61 -8.21 -14.90
C ARG A 123 3.36 -7.41 -13.63
N LEU A 124 3.18 -8.13 -12.53
CA LEU A 124 3.05 -7.62 -11.17
C LEU A 124 4.44 -7.46 -10.56
N PHE A 125 4.65 -6.34 -9.89
CA PHE A 125 5.72 -6.11 -8.94
C PHE A 125 5.09 -5.99 -7.55
N TYR A 126 5.67 -6.68 -6.57
CA TYR A 126 5.07 -6.73 -5.24
C TYR A 126 6.11 -6.94 -4.15
N TYR A 127 5.75 -6.53 -2.94
CA TYR A 127 6.53 -6.77 -1.75
C TYR A 127 6.01 -8.02 -1.03
N VAL A 128 6.91 -8.83 -0.48
CA VAL A 128 6.54 -9.91 0.45
C VAL A 128 7.00 -9.51 1.83
N GLY A 129 6.05 -9.16 2.70
CA GLY A 129 6.34 -8.83 4.09
C GLY A 129 6.22 -10.03 5.02
N LEU A 130 6.01 -9.73 6.30
CA LEU A 130 5.79 -10.71 7.36
C LEU A 130 4.59 -10.21 8.20
N PHE A 131 3.41 -10.27 7.60
CA PHE A 131 2.15 -9.72 8.14
C PHE A 131 1.29 -10.77 8.84
N THR A 132 1.42 -12.04 8.43
CA THR A 132 0.69 -13.17 9.03
C THR A 132 1.30 -13.66 10.33
N LYS A 133 2.63 -13.55 10.48
CA LYS A 133 3.36 -14.07 11.64
C LYS A 133 4.22 -12.99 12.30
N PRO A 134 4.27 -12.91 13.65
CA PRO A 134 5.24 -12.07 14.34
C PRO A 134 6.65 -12.49 13.93
N VAL A 135 7.41 -11.58 13.33
CA VAL A 135 8.84 -11.81 13.10
C VAL A 135 9.64 -10.73 13.81
N MET A 136 10.42 -11.19 14.78
CA MET A 136 11.49 -10.41 15.38
C MET A 136 12.74 -10.57 14.51
N GLY A 137 13.06 -9.57 13.70
CA GLY A 137 14.20 -9.61 12.79
C GLY A 137 14.12 -8.53 11.71
N LYS A 138 15.15 -8.45 10.86
CA LYS A 138 15.13 -7.55 9.69
C LYS A 138 14.00 -8.02 8.76
N LYS A 139 13.05 -7.13 8.47
CA LYS A 139 11.96 -7.44 7.53
C LYS A 139 12.57 -7.83 6.16
N PRO A 140 11.86 -8.65 5.36
CA PRO A 140 12.28 -8.92 4.00
C PRO A 140 12.45 -7.59 3.29
N ASN A 141 13.40 -7.54 2.37
CA ASN A 141 13.80 -6.32 1.69
C ASN A 141 13.72 -6.51 0.18
N LYS A 142 12.93 -7.50 -0.28
CA LYS A 142 12.90 -7.92 -1.68
C LYS A 142 11.60 -7.50 -2.33
N ILE A 143 11.73 -6.91 -3.51
CA ILE A 143 10.63 -6.75 -4.46
C ILE A 143 10.68 -7.94 -5.42
N TYR A 144 9.52 -8.53 -5.68
CA TYR A 144 9.36 -9.68 -6.57
C TYR A 144 8.60 -9.27 -7.83
N SER A 145 8.76 -10.05 -8.89
CA SER A 145 7.88 -10.00 -10.06
C SER A 145 7.14 -11.31 -10.31
N ALA A 146 5.96 -11.20 -10.90
CA ALA A 146 5.15 -12.31 -11.37
C ALA A 146 4.36 -11.92 -12.62
N VAL A 147 4.02 -12.89 -13.49
CA VAL A 147 3.32 -12.63 -14.75
C VAL A 147 1.98 -13.35 -14.83
N SER A 148 0.98 -12.72 -15.45
CA SER A 148 -0.36 -13.27 -15.62
C SER A 148 -0.95 -12.95 -16.99
N GLU A 149 -1.70 -13.90 -17.54
CA GLU A 149 -2.47 -13.72 -18.77
C GLU A 149 -3.94 -13.32 -18.50
N ASP A 150 -4.44 -13.53 -17.29
CA ASP A 150 -5.85 -13.35 -16.92
C ASP A 150 -6.08 -12.28 -15.84
N GLY A 151 -5.02 -11.83 -15.16
CA GLY A 151 -5.07 -10.86 -14.07
C GLY A 151 -5.46 -11.44 -12.71
N VAL A 152 -5.52 -12.77 -12.56
CA VAL A 152 -5.84 -13.44 -11.29
C VAL A 152 -4.81 -14.51 -10.95
N ASN A 153 -4.39 -15.31 -11.94
CA ASN A 153 -3.40 -16.36 -11.78
C ASN A 153 -2.05 -15.87 -12.28
N PHE A 154 -1.11 -15.69 -11.36
CA PHE A 154 0.22 -15.19 -11.62
C PHE A 154 1.26 -16.29 -11.43
N ARG A 155 2.26 -16.34 -12.31
CA ARG A 155 3.45 -17.17 -12.17
C ARG A 155 4.62 -16.31 -11.70
N ILE A 156 5.21 -16.65 -10.56
CA ILE A 156 6.34 -15.92 -9.99
C ILE A 156 7.55 -16.03 -10.92
N GLU A 157 8.21 -14.90 -11.20
CA GLU A 157 9.47 -14.85 -11.94
C GLU A 157 10.68 -14.80 -10.98
N GLY A 158 10.54 -14.16 -9.81
CA GLY A 158 11.57 -14.12 -8.77
C GLY A 158 11.78 -12.71 -8.19
N PRO A 159 12.79 -12.53 -7.31
CA PRO A 159 13.15 -11.21 -6.79
C PRO A 159 13.84 -10.36 -7.86
N VAL A 160 13.52 -9.07 -7.92
CA VAL A 160 14.05 -8.11 -8.91
C VAL A 160 14.95 -7.03 -8.30
N VAL A 161 14.70 -6.66 -7.03
CA VAL A 161 15.52 -5.72 -6.25
C VAL A 161 15.54 -6.16 -4.79
N SER A 162 16.70 -6.01 -4.14
CA SER A 162 16.82 -6.08 -2.67
C SER A 162 17.21 -4.70 -2.12
N LEU A 163 16.33 -4.08 -1.33
CA LEU A 163 16.54 -2.77 -0.73
C LEU A 163 16.05 -2.75 0.72
N ASP A 164 16.97 -2.58 1.66
CA ASP A 164 16.66 -2.51 3.09
C ASP A 164 15.66 -1.40 3.42
N GLY A 165 14.56 -1.76 4.09
CA GLY A 165 13.49 -0.82 4.43
C GLY A 165 12.70 -0.32 3.22
N GLY A 166 12.88 -0.94 2.05
CA GLY A 166 12.11 -0.68 0.84
C GLY A 166 10.79 -1.47 0.83
N THR A 167 9.68 -0.76 0.60
CA THR A 167 8.32 -1.30 0.42
C THR A 167 7.63 -0.54 -0.71
N ASP A 168 6.36 -0.81 -1.00
CA ASP A 168 5.55 0.00 -1.94
C ASP A 168 6.25 0.34 -3.27
N PRO A 169 6.67 -0.68 -4.04
CA PRO A 169 7.29 -0.44 -5.35
C PRO A 169 6.27 0.22 -6.29
N THR A 170 6.76 1.05 -7.20
CA THR A 170 5.98 1.48 -8.38
C THR A 170 6.85 1.43 -9.62
N VAL A 171 6.30 1.02 -10.76
CA VAL A 171 7.04 0.84 -12.00
C VAL A 171 6.29 1.43 -13.20
N VAL A 172 7.05 1.98 -14.15
CA VAL A 172 6.51 2.40 -15.43
C VAL A 172 7.42 1.95 -16.56
N GLN A 173 6.83 1.55 -17.69
CA GLN A 173 7.58 1.35 -18.93
C GLN A 173 7.79 2.69 -19.63
N LEU A 174 9.05 3.02 -19.91
CA LEU A 174 9.47 4.21 -20.64
C LEU A 174 9.22 4.05 -22.14
N THR A 175 9.20 5.17 -22.87
CA THR A 175 8.98 5.21 -24.32
C THR A 175 10.02 4.44 -25.14
N ASN A 176 11.22 4.23 -24.60
CA ASN A 176 12.27 3.41 -25.20
C ASN A 176 12.16 1.91 -24.86
N GLY A 177 11.10 1.49 -24.16
CA GLY A 177 10.83 0.11 -23.75
C GLY A 177 11.45 -0.33 -22.43
N SER A 178 12.43 0.41 -21.89
CA SER A 178 13.01 0.13 -20.56
C SER A 178 12.03 0.43 -19.42
N LEU A 179 12.25 -0.14 -18.24
CA LEU A 179 11.43 0.04 -17.06
C LEU A 179 12.13 0.94 -16.05
N LEU A 180 11.38 1.89 -15.50
CA LEU A 180 11.78 2.71 -14.36
C LEU A 180 11.00 2.22 -13.13
N LEU A 181 11.72 1.78 -12.10
CA LEU A 181 11.17 1.32 -10.82
C LEU A 181 11.55 2.32 -9.72
N ALA A 182 10.59 2.72 -8.89
CA ALA A 182 10.82 3.53 -7.70
C ALA A 182 10.44 2.73 -6.44
N ILE A 183 11.28 2.80 -5.41
CA ILE A 183 11.04 2.12 -4.12
C ILE A 183 11.28 3.12 -2.97
N PRO A 184 10.25 3.50 -2.20
CA PRO A 184 10.41 4.33 -1.00
C PRO A 184 11.06 3.58 0.16
N GLN A 185 11.79 4.32 0.99
CA GLN A 185 12.35 3.90 2.26
C GLN A 185 11.81 4.80 3.36
N ALA A 186 10.73 4.37 4.01
CA ALA A 186 9.97 5.15 4.97
C ALA A 186 10.84 5.78 6.07
N GLU A 187 11.74 5.01 6.69
CA GLU A 187 12.61 5.49 7.77
C GLU A 187 13.63 6.55 7.31
N LYS A 188 13.98 6.55 6.01
CA LYS A 188 14.95 7.46 5.42
C LYS A 188 14.30 8.64 4.69
N LEU A 189 12.97 8.65 4.57
CA LEU A 189 12.21 9.61 3.76
C LEU A 189 12.79 9.78 2.35
N ASN A 190 13.14 8.66 1.72
CA ASN A 190 13.86 8.65 0.46
C ASN A 190 13.25 7.63 -0.50
N ILE A 191 13.21 7.96 -1.79
CA ILE A 191 12.80 7.12 -2.90
C ILE A 191 14.05 6.75 -3.68
N GLN A 192 14.30 5.47 -3.90
CA GLN A 192 15.37 5.00 -4.79
C GLN A 192 14.81 4.63 -6.16
N PHE A 193 15.46 5.07 -7.22
CA PHE A 193 15.07 4.78 -8.59
C PHE A 193 16.04 3.79 -9.23
N TYR A 194 15.48 2.89 -10.02
CA TYR A 194 16.20 1.84 -10.73
C TYR A 194 15.74 1.75 -12.17
N ASN A 195 16.65 1.36 -13.07
CA ASN A 195 16.36 1.10 -14.47
C ASN A 195 16.54 -0.39 -14.78
N SER A 196 15.72 -0.92 -15.68
CA SER A 196 15.87 -2.27 -16.23
C SER A 196 15.47 -2.32 -17.71
N VAL A 197 16.17 -3.11 -18.51
CA VAL A 197 15.80 -3.35 -19.92
C VAL A 197 14.84 -4.54 -20.09
N ASP A 198 14.76 -5.43 -19.09
CA ASP A 198 14.03 -6.70 -19.17
C ASP A 198 12.96 -6.87 -18.07
N GLY A 199 13.00 -6.01 -17.06
CA GLY A 199 12.16 -6.07 -15.86
C GLY A 199 12.48 -7.20 -14.90
N LYS A 200 13.65 -7.84 -15.03
CA LYS A 200 14.15 -8.90 -14.15
C LYS A 200 15.33 -8.42 -13.34
N VAL A 201 16.23 -7.66 -13.95
CA VAL A 201 17.41 -7.10 -13.28
C VAL A 201 17.34 -5.58 -13.30
N PHE A 202 17.35 -4.98 -12.12
CA PHE A 202 17.26 -3.53 -11.93
C PHE A 202 18.55 -2.96 -11.37
N SER A 203 19.04 -1.88 -11.98
CA SER A 203 20.22 -1.15 -11.54
C SER A 203 19.83 0.23 -11.02
N LYS A 204 20.33 0.60 -9.84
CA LYS A 204 20.06 1.91 -9.24
C LYS A 204 20.58 3.04 -10.12
N ILE A 205 19.79 4.09 -10.30
CA ILE A 205 20.17 5.26 -11.12
C ILE A 205 20.17 6.58 -10.34
N SER A 206 19.32 6.75 -9.33
CA SER A 206 19.20 8.01 -8.60
C SER A 206 18.41 7.82 -7.29
N SER A 207 18.21 8.92 -6.55
CA SER A 207 17.32 8.97 -5.41
C SER A 207 16.73 10.37 -5.22
N LEU A 208 15.56 10.45 -4.61
CA LEU A 208 14.86 11.70 -4.29
C LEU A 208 14.25 11.58 -2.89
N LYS A 209 14.29 12.64 -2.08
CA LYS A 209 13.54 12.66 -0.83
C LYS A 209 12.04 12.67 -1.09
N GLY A 210 11.28 11.84 -0.39
CA GLY A 210 9.86 11.71 -0.65
C GLY A 210 9.17 10.61 0.15
N GLY A 211 7.85 10.50 -0.07
CA GLY A 211 6.98 9.49 0.53
C GLY A 211 6.73 8.31 -0.42
N ILE A 212 5.61 7.62 -0.22
CA ILE A 212 5.18 6.51 -1.09
C ILE A 212 4.83 7.06 -2.48
N PRO A 213 5.55 6.66 -3.55
CA PRO A 213 5.39 7.18 -4.89
C PRO A 213 4.40 6.39 -5.74
N GLU A 214 3.96 7.07 -6.78
CA GLU A 214 3.35 6.51 -7.99
C GLU A 214 4.13 7.01 -9.20
N LEU A 215 4.54 6.09 -10.08
CA LEU A 215 5.14 6.41 -11.37
C LEU A 215 4.09 6.37 -12.48
N ALA A 216 4.10 7.39 -13.33
CA ALA A 216 3.31 7.42 -14.55
C ALA A 216 4.11 8.05 -15.69
N LEU A 217 3.57 8.03 -16.91
CA LEU A 217 4.08 8.87 -18.00
C LEU A 217 3.16 10.05 -18.23
N ASN A 218 3.71 11.23 -18.53
CA ASN A 218 2.95 12.36 -19.06
C ASN A 218 2.63 12.20 -20.55
N ASN A 219 1.97 13.20 -21.16
CA ASN A 219 1.60 13.16 -22.58
C ASN A 219 2.79 13.24 -23.54
N GLU A 220 3.92 13.78 -23.09
CA GLU A 220 5.18 13.81 -23.82
C GLU A 220 5.99 12.51 -23.65
N GLY A 221 5.48 11.55 -22.87
CA GLY A 221 6.17 10.28 -22.59
C GLY A 221 7.28 10.38 -21.54
N ASN A 222 7.39 11.51 -20.84
CA ASN A 222 8.33 11.70 -19.74
C ASN A 222 7.76 11.10 -18.45
N PRO A 223 8.60 10.45 -17.61
CA PRO A 223 8.19 10.00 -16.30
C PRO A 223 7.69 11.14 -15.42
N GLU A 224 6.57 10.89 -14.75
CA GLU A 224 6.03 11.69 -13.67
C GLU A 224 6.00 10.84 -12.39
N LEU A 225 6.16 11.53 -11.26
CA LEU A 225 6.09 10.95 -9.93
C LEU A 225 5.03 11.68 -9.13
N LEU A 226 4.13 10.96 -8.48
CA LEU A 226 3.15 11.52 -7.57
C LEU A 226 3.34 10.92 -6.18
N PHE A 227 3.35 11.76 -5.14
CA PHE A 227 3.30 11.30 -3.75
C PHE A 227 2.76 12.39 -2.84
N GLN A 228 2.40 12.03 -1.60
CA GLN A 228 1.85 12.96 -0.63
C GLN A 228 2.97 13.74 0.08
N GLU A 229 2.89 15.07 0.05
CA GLU A 229 3.65 15.98 0.91
C GLU A 229 2.70 16.73 1.89
N ALA A 230 3.21 17.75 2.59
CA ALA A 230 2.46 18.51 3.59
C ALA A 230 1.24 19.23 3.02
N GLU A 231 1.34 19.68 1.77
CA GLU A 231 0.32 20.51 1.09
C GLU A 231 -0.65 19.69 0.22
N GLY A 232 -0.45 18.37 0.13
CA GLY A 232 -1.25 17.47 -0.72
C GLY A 232 -0.40 16.57 -1.63
N PHE A 233 -1.04 15.96 -2.62
CA PHE A 233 -0.34 15.21 -3.65
C PHE A 233 0.44 16.14 -4.57
N VAL A 234 1.76 16.03 -4.54
CA VAL A 234 2.67 16.77 -5.40
C VAL A 234 2.94 15.98 -6.67
N ARG A 235 3.41 16.68 -7.71
CA ARG A 235 3.86 16.06 -8.95
C ARG A 235 5.28 16.49 -9.26
N TYR A 236 6.11 15.52 -9.60
CA TYR A 236 7.43 15.74 -10.19
C TYR A 236 7.47 15.18 -11.61
N THR A 237 8.37 15.71 -12.42
CA THR A 237 8.61 15.25 -13.79
C THR A 237 10.12 15.04 -13.98
N SER A 238 10.48 14.00 -14.74
CA SER A 238 11.87 13.74 -15.13
C SER A 238 12.02 13.84 -16.64
N LEU A 239 12.96 14.66 -17.10
CA LEU A 239 13.31 14.78 -18.53
C LEU A 239 14.49 13.88 -18.95
N ASN A 240 15.01 13.07 -18.02
CA ASN A 240 16.18 12.23 -18.23
C ASN A 240 15.99 10.83 -17.63
N SER A 241 14.79 10.27 -17.82
CA SER A 241 14.45 8.89 -17.48
C SER A 241 14.68 8.54 -16.00
N GLY A 242 14.34 9.46 -15.11
CA GLY A 242 14.42 9.28 -13.66
C GLY A 242 15.76 9.63 -13.02
N LYS A 243 16.75 10.13 -13.78
CA LYS A 243 18.05 10.54 -13.20
C LYS A 243 17.96 11.82 -12.36
N SER A 244 17.07 12.74 -12.72
CA SER A 244 16.71 13.93 -11.93
C SER A 244 15.22 14.24 -12.04
N TRP A 245 14.69 14.95 -11.04
CA TRP A 245 13.27 15.24 -10.89
C TRP A 245 13.04 16.71 -10.58
N GLU A 246 12.07 17.32 -11.26
CA GLU A 246 11.64 18.70 -11.02
C GLU A 246 10.18 18.71 -10.55
N LYS A 247 9.90 19.48 -9.49
CA LYS A 247 8.54 19.62 -8.97
C LYS A 247 7.71 20.51 -9.88
N THR A 248 6.67 19.96 -10.50
CA THR A 248 5.81 20.68 -11.44
C THR A 248 4.49 21.13 -10.83
N ASN A 249 4.01 20.49 -9.76
CA ASN A 249 2.79 20.88 -9.05
C ASN A 249 2.87 20.62 -7.54
N LYS A 250 2.20 21.47 -6.76
CA LYS A 250 2.20 21.39 -5.28
C LYS A 250 1.01 20.64 -4.69
N ASN A 251 -0.16 20.68 -5.34
CA ASN A 251 -1.31 19.88 -4.95
C ASN A 251 -2.19 19.61 -6.16
N VAL A 252 -2.24 18.35 -6.60
CA VAL A 252 -3.07 17.93 -7.73
C VAL A 252 -4.45 17.42 -7.30
N LEU A 253 -4.66 17.08 -6.01
CA LEU A 253 -5.93 16.53 -5.52
C LEU A 253 -6.73 17.58 -4.74
N ALA A 254 -7.84 18.03 -5.31
CA ALA A 254 -8.70 19.00 -4.65
C ALA A 254 -9.52 18.37 -3.51
N GLY A 255 -9.56 19.04 -2.36
CA GLY A 255 -10.44 18.68 -1.24
C GLY A 255 -9.88 17.68 -0.23
N TYR A 256 -8.64 17.21 -0.40
CA TYR A 256 -7.96 16.30 0.54
C TYR A 256 -6.52 16.77 0.81
N PRO A 257 -6.31 17.69 1.76
CA PRO A 257 -4.97 18.21 2.02
C PRO A 257 -4.08 17.24 2.82
N ILE A 258 -4.65 16.36 3.66
CA ILE A 258 -3.90 15.49 4.59
C ILE A 258 -4.62 14.14 4.77
N GLY A 259 -3.87 13.03 4.77
CA GLY A 259 -4.38 11.69 5.11
C GLY A 259 -4.72 10.78 3.91
N ALA A 260 -4.49 11.26 2.69
CA ALA A 260 -4.47 10.44 1.48
C ALA A 260 -3.05 9.91 1.22
N ALA A 261 -2.93 8.68 0.70
CA ALA A 261 -1.65 8.05 0.39
C ALA A 261 -1.82 6.96 -0.69
N SER A 262 -0.67 6.45 -1.18
CA SER A 262 -0.55 5.45 -2.25
C SER A 262 -1.49 5.74 -3.42
N PRO A 263 -1.24 6.84 -4.15
CA PRO A 263 -1.99 7.09 -5.37
C PRO A 263 -1.62 6.04 -6.42
N THR A 264 -2.52 5.80 -7.35
CA THR A 264 -2.26 5.13 -8.64
C THR A 264 -3.01 5.89 -9.72
N VAL A 265 -2.45 6.01 -10.93
CA VAL A 265 -3.03 6.82 -12.01
C VAL A 265 -3.10 6.05 -13.31
N ILE A 266 -4.33 5.89 -13.83
CA ILE A 266 -4.55 5.41 -15.19
C ILE A 266 -4.92 6.54 -16.14
N ARG A 267 -4.41 6.47 -17.37
CA ARG A 267 -4.82 7.34 -18.47
C ARG A 267 -6.01 6.71 -19.19
N VAL A 268 -7.10 7.48 -19.31
CA VAL A 268 -8.31 7.10 -20.06
C VAL A 268 -8.27 7.68 -21.48
N THR A 269 -7.85 8.94 -21.59
CA THR A 269 -7.63 9.62 -22.89
C THR A 269 -6.42 10.56 -22.75
N LYS A 270 -6.01 11.26 -23.83
CA LYS A 270 -4.95 12.28 -23.76
C LYS A 270 -5.19 13.38 -22.71
N LYS A 271 -6.46 13.66 -22.35
CA LYS A 271 -6.80 14.69 -21.36
C LYS A 271 -7.37 14.11 -20.06
N GLU A 272 -7.90 12.90 -20.12
CA GLU A 272 -8.60 12.29 -19.01
C GLU A 272 -7.74 11.24 -18.31
N ARG A 273 -7.56 11.42 -17.01
CA ARG A 273 -6.92 10.45 -16.12
C ARG A 273 -7.85 10.12 -14.96
N LYS A 274 -7.75 8.91 -14.43
CA LYS A 274 -8.35 8.55 -13.14
C LYS A 274 -7.25 8.29 -12.14
N MET A 275 -7.49 8.69 -10.91
CA MET A 275 -6.63 8.41 -9.77
C MET A 275 -7.41 7.57 -8.77
N PHE A 276 -6.77 6.55 -8.22
CA PHE A 276 -7.23 5.85 -7.04
C PHE A 276 -6.23 6.06 -5.92
N PHE A 277 -6.72 6.15 -4.69
CA PHE A 277 -5.86 6.40 -3.53
C PHE A 277 -6.62 5.99 -2.28
N PHE A 278 -5.92 5.62 -1.21
CA PHE A 278 -6.60 5.33 0.04
C PHE A 278 -6.57 6.53 1.00
N LYS A 279 -7.56 6.58 1.88
CA LYS A 279 -7.58 7.41 3.08
C LYS A 279 -7.78 6.54 4.31
N ILE A 280 -7.36 7.04 5.46
CA ILE A 280 -7.61 6.38 6.75
C ILE A 280 -8.97 6.84 7.28
N LYS A 281 -9.77 5.91 7.80
CA LYS A 281 -11.02 6.20 8.52
C LYS A 281 -10.76 7.07 9.75
N ASP A 282 -11.72 7.95 10.06
CA ASP A 282 -11.64 8.74 11.29
C ASP A 282 -11.54 7.84 12.52
N ASN A 283 -10.81 8.30 13.53
CA ASN A 283 -10.57 7.59 14.79
C ASN A 283 -9.87 6.22 14.65
N CYS A 284 -9.28 5.94 13.50
CA CYS A 284 -8.44 4.76 13.31
C CYS A 284 -6.96 5.11 13.47
N THR A 285 -6.19 4.21 14.07
CA THR A 285 -4.73 4.31 14.11
C THR A 285 -4.12 3.30 13.15
N THR A 286 -2.95 3.64 12.63
CA THR A 286 -2.15 2.73 11.80
C THR A 286 -0.89 2.37 12.57
N PRO A 287 -0.95 1.49 13.59
CA PRO A 287 0.28 0.86 14.04
C PRO A 287 0.94 0.22 12.80
N PRO A 288 2.26 0.37 12.65
CA PRO A 288 2.97 -0.15 11.50
C PRO A 288 2.86 -1.66 11.53
N THR A 289 1.96 -2.19 10.69
CA THR A 289 1.99 -3.55 10.16
C THR A 289 2.41 -4.63 11.16
N ALA A 290 1.49 -5.02 12.04
CA ALA A 290 1.66 -6.25 12.79
C ALA A 290 0.32 -6.86 13.25
N TYR A 291 0.21 -8.17 13.03
CA TYR A 291 -0.71 -9.13 13.67
C TYR A 291 -2.11 -9.23 13.08
N LEU A 292 -2.22 -9.84 11.88
CA LEU A 292 -3.54 -10.13 11.31
C LEU A 292 -4.11 -11.50 11.71
N GLU A 293 -3.26 -12.50 12.03
CA GLU A 293 -3.75 -13.86 12.35
C GLU A 293 -3.85 -14.19 13.86
N ASP A 294 -3.28 -13.37 14.76
CA ASP A 294 -3.39 -13.58 16.21
C ASP A 294 -4.02 -12.35 16.86
N LYS A 295 -5.34 -12.44 17.08
CA LYS A 295 -6.16 -11.41 17.78
C LYS A 295 -5.65 -11.14 19.21
N ASP A 296 -4.82 -12.02 19.77
CA ASP A 296 -4.18 -11.88 21.09
C ASP A 296 -2.64 -11.69 21.01
N ALA A 297 -2.02 -11.57 19.83
CA ALA A 297 -0.55 -11.41 19.72
C ALA A 297 -0.05 -10.13 20.42
N LEU A 298 -0.87 -9.08 20.44
CA LEU A 298 -0.58 -7.86 21.20
C LEU A 298 -0.54 -8.10 22.73
N LYS A 299 -1.27 -9.10 23.24
CA LYS A 299 -1.21 -9.51 24.65
C LYS A 299 -0.03 -10.45 24.93
N LYS A 300 0.34 -11.27 23.95
CA LYS A 300 1.43 -12.26 24.05
C LYS A 300 2.82 -11.70 23.78
N LEU A 301 2.98 -10.41 23.47
CA LEU A 301 4.30 -9.76 23.34
C LEU A 301 5.16 -9.84 24.63
N VAL A 302 4.59 -10.29 25.76
CA VAL A 302 5.31 -10.61 27.00
C VAL A 302 5.96 -12.00 26.97
N GLU A 303 5.50 -12.93 26.12
CA GLU A 303 5.96 -14.32 26.07
C GLU A 303 6.61 -14.67 24.72
N ARG A 304 7.93 -14.94 24.81
CA ARG A 304 8.87 -15.18 23.72
C ARG A 304 8.41 -16.31 22.78
N SER A 305 7.98 -15.97 21.57
CA SER A 305 7.70 -16.94 20.51
C SER A 305 8.65 -16.72 19.32
N ARG A 306 9.50 -17.72 19.02
CA ARG A 306 10.46 -17.73 17.91
C ARG A 306 9.88 -18.52 16.74
N GLY A 307 9.81 -17.93 15.55
CA GLY A 307 9.56 -18.63 14.29
C GLY A 307 10.59 -18.19 13.26
N LYS A 308 11.11 -19.12 12.45
CA LYS A 308 11.99 -18.79 11.32
C LYS A 308 11.13 -18.19 10.19
N PRO A 309 11.64 -17.21 9.42
CA PRO A 309 11.02 -16.81 8.17
C PRO A 309 10.89 -18.04 7.25
N PRO A 310 9.92 -18.08 6.31
CA PRO A 310 9.79 -19.18 5.35
C PRO A 310 11.07 -19.41 4.52
N LEU A 311 11.96 -18.41 4.47
CA LEU A 311 13.28 -18.46 3.83
C LEU A 311 14.31 -17.89 4.82
N GLY A 312 15.18 -18.75 5.36
CA GLY A 312 16.02 -18.51 6.53
C GLY A 312 16.90 -17.25 6.49
N ASP A 313 17.08 -16.62 7.66
CA ASP A 313 18.39 -16.43 8.31
C ASP A 313 18.25 -15.56 9.57
N GLY A 314 18.94 -15.97 10.63
CA GLY A 314 18.78 -15.43 11.98
C GLY A 314 19.82 -14.39 12.35
N VAL A 315 19.39 -13.30 13.01
CA VAL A 315 20.19 -12.47 13.93
C VAL A 315 19.24 -11.83 14.98
N LYS A 316 19.70 -11.71 16.23
CA LYS A 316 18.94 -11.20 17.39
C LYS A 316 18.72 -9.66 17.36
N PRO A 317 17.57 -9.13 17.83
CA PRO A 317 17.30 -7.69 17.90
C PRO A 317 17.62 -7.05 19.28
N PRO A 318 17.83 -5.72 19.35
CA PRO A 318 17.84 -4.98 20.61
C PRO A 318 16.42 -4.59 21.06
N ALA A 319 16.30 -4.24 22.33
CA ALA A 319 15.06 -4.17 23.09
C ALA A 319 14.40 -2.77 23.10
N ARG A 320 13.05 -2.81 23.09
CA ARG A 320 12.06 -1.76 23.43
C ARG A 320 11.74 -0.72 22.34
N GLY A 321 10.45 -0.63 22.01
CA GLY A 321 9.84 0.51 21.33
C GLY A 321 8.32 0.33 21.16
N ASN A 322 7.52 1.13 21.87
CA ASN A 322 6.09 1.29 21.61
C ASN A 322 5.90 2.08 20.31
N ALA A 323 5.26 1.50 19.29
CA ALA A 323 5.01 2.18 18.02
C ALA A 323 3.57 2.72 17.95
N THR A 324 3.42 4.04 17.99
CA THR A 324 2.26 4.76 17.46
C THR A 324 2.62 5.26 16.05
N GLY A 325 1.88 4.85 15.02
CA GLY A 325 2.22 5.15 13.62
C GLY A 325 1.15 5.94 12.88
N LYS A 326 1.61 6.87 12.03
CA LYS A 326 0.91 7.45 10.88
C LYS A 326 1.71 7.03 9.62
N PRO A 327 1.13 7.04 8.41
CA PRO A 327 1.85 6.69 7.18
C PRO A 327 3.14 7.52 7.05
N PRO A 328 4.19 7.00 6.38
CA PRO A 328 5.34 7.81 6.02
C PRO A 328 4.90 8.95 5.10
N LEU A 329 4.94 10.18 5.62
CA LEU A 329 4.62 11.40 4.89
C LEU A 329 5.91 11.97 4.32
N GLY A 330 5.86 12.60 3.13
CA GLY A 330 7.02 13.23 2.51
C GLY A 330 7.65 14.37 3.33
N ASP A 331 8.76 14.90 2.83
CA ASP A 331 9.48 16.01 3.48
C ASP A 331 8.57 17.21 3.80
N GLY A 332 8.79 17.81 4.96
CA GLY A 332 8.12 19.06 5.38
C GLY A 332 6.79 18.89 6.11
N VAL A 333 6.28 17.66 6.31
CA VAL A 333 5.05 17.47 7.09
C VAL A 333 5.36 17.51 8.59
N LYS A 334 5.13 18.66 9.23
CA LYS A 334 5.14 18.77 10.70
C LYS A 334 3.80 18.30 11.26
N LEU A 335 3.83 17.32 12.15
CA LEU A 335 2.65 16.86 12.88
C LEU A 335 2.07 18.01 13.70
N ARG A 336 0.82 18.40 13.45
CA ARG A 336 0.06 19.18 14.44
C ARG A 336 -0.06 18.33 15.70
N LYS A 337 0.56 18.79 16.79
CA LYS A 337 0.31 18.26 18.13
C LYS A 337 -1.18 18.48 18.42
N LYS A 338 -1.91 17.38 18.70
CA LYS A 338 -3.15 17.47 19.46
C LYS A 338 -2.77 17.56 20.93
#